data_AF-A0A841R1R0-F1
#
_entry.id   AF-A0A841R1R0-F1
#
_cell.length_a   1.000
_cell.length_b   1.000
_cell.length_c   1.000
_cell.angle_alpha   90.00
_cell.angle_beta   90.00
_cell.angle_gamma   90.00
#
_symmetry.space_group_name_H-M   'P 1'
#
loop_
_entity.id
_entity.type
_entity.pdbx_description
1 polymer ?
#
loop_
_entity_poly.entity_id
_entity_poly.type
_entity_poly.pdbx_seq_one_letter_code
_entity_poly.pdbx_strand_id
1 'polypeptide(L)'
;MGNEVYHWRTKQVISLHNLSKTERKLVDVLSSIWDDPCFLMLATQCLETDEQRQKLLGIIEKENLTDTDKITELAWDIEDGYI
;
A
#
# COMPACT_ATOMS: atom_id res chain seq x y z
N MET A 1 15.77 -20.26 0.71
CA MET A 1 16.25 -18.90 1.04
C MET A 1 15.32 -17.86 0.42
N GLY A 2 14.09 -17.74 0.94
CA GLY A 2 13.09 -16.80 0.41
C GLY A 2 12.26 -16.17 1.52
N ASN A 3 11.79 -16.96 2.48
CA ASN A 3 10.88 -16.49 3.54
C ASN A 3 11.50 -15.51 4.56
N GLU A 4 12.78 -15.62 4.88
CA GLU A 4 13.39 -14.75 5.89
C GLU A 4 13.58 -13.32 5.38
N VAL A 5 13.76 -13.15 4.06
CA VAL A 5 13.94 -11.81 3.45
C VAL A 5 12.63 -11.01 3.47
N TYR A 6 11.52 -11.69 3.22
CA TYR A 6 10.20 -11.07 3.29
C TYR A 6 9.86 -10.68 4.73
N HIS A 7 10.13 -11.54 5.71
CA HIS A 7 9.80 -11.29 7.11
C HIS A 7 10.49 -10.04 7.72
N TRP A 8 11.72 -9.70 7.31
CA TRP A 8 12.38 -8.47 7.78
C TRP A 8 11.91 -7.20 7.05
N ARG A 9 11.52 -7.29 5.77
CA ARG A 9 10.94 -6.16 5.04
C ARG A 9 9.53 -5.84 5.50
N THR A 10 8.70 -6.84 5.79
CA THR A 10 7.41 -6.65 6.45
C THR A 10 7.59 -5.94 7.80
N LYS A 11 8.62 -6.31 8.58
CA LYS A 11 8.96 -5.60 9.82
C LYS A 11 9.49 -4.18 9.62
N GLN A 12 10.05 -3.83 8.45
CA GLN A 12 10.44 -2.45 8.13
C GLN A 12 9.26 -1.60 7.65
N VAL A 13 8.32 -2.16 6.89
CA VAL A 13 7.02 -1.52 6.60
C VAL A 13 6.23 -1.30 7.90
N ILE A 14 6.33 -2.25 8.83
CA ILE A 14 5.79 -2.21 10.20
C ILE A 14 6.85 -1.65 11.18
N SER A 15 7.77 -0.78 10.73
CA SER A 15 8.48 0.12 11.65
C SER A 15 7.49 1.21 12.08
N LEU A 16 6.54 0.80 12.92
CA LEU A 16 5.33 1.47 13.39
C LEU A 16 5.56 2.78 14.16
N HIS A 17 6.75 3.38 14.11
CA HIS A 17 7.07 4.55 14.92
C HIS A 17 6.81 5.89 14.22
N ASN A 18 6.74 5.95 12.87
CA ASN A 18 6.56 7.22 12.14
C ASN A 18 5.52 7.23 11.00
N LEU A 19 4.75 6.17 10.79
CA LEU A 19 3.69 6.18 9.75
C LEU A 19 2.62 7.21 10.09
N SER A 20 2.16 7.96 9.09
CA SER A 20 1.03 8.88 9.24
C SER A 20 -0.25 8.11 9.58
N LYS A 21 -1.27 8.82 10.09
CA LYS A 21 -2.58 8.20 10.36
C LYS A 21 -3.20 7.61 9.08
N THR A 22 -2.96 8.28 7.95
CA THR A 22 -3.44 7.86 6.63
C THR A 22 -2.75 6.59 6.16
N GLU A 23 -1.42 6.56 6.28
CA GLU A 23 -0.59 5.44 5.84
C GLU A 23 -0.90 4.17 6.64
N ARG A 24 -1.13 4.29 7.95
CA ARG A 24 -1.64 3.18 8.77
C ARG A 24 -2.98 2.65 8.28
N LYS A 25 -3.93 3.54 7.98
CA LYS A 25 -5.25 3.12 7.49
C LYS A 25 -5.14 2.39 6.15
N LEU A 26 -4.28 2.86 5.25
CA LEU A 26 -4.03 2.20 3.97
C LEU A 26 -3.43 0.80 4.17
N VAL A 27 -2.41 0.66 5.01
CA VAL A 27 -1.81 -0.65 5.34
C VAL A 27 -2.83 -1.60 5.98
N ASP A 28 -3.65 -1.12 6.92
CA ASP A 28 -4.67 -1.94 7.58
C ASP A 28 -5.72 -2.45 6.58
N VAL A 29 -6.20 -1.59 5.68
CA VAL A 29 -7.19 -1.97 4.65
C VAL A 29 -6.59 -2.96 3.66
N LEU A 30 -5.40 -2.68 3.14
CA LEU A 30 -4.75 -3.59 2.20
C LEU A 30 -4.43 -4.94 2.88
N SER A 31 -3.89 -4.95 4.10
CA SER A 31 -3.57 -6.20 4.82
C SER A 31 -4.81 -7.02 5.20
N SER A 32 -5.98 -6.38 5.33
CA SER A 32 -7.25 -7.10 5.56
C SER A 32 -7.75 -7.87 4.35
N ILE A 33 -7.30 -7.51 3.14
CA ILE A 33 -7.70 -8.11 1.87
C ILE A 33 -6.59 -9.02 1.32
N TRP A 34 -5.31 -8.68 1.55
CA TRP A 34 -4.16 -9.41 1.03
C TRP A 34 -3.09 -9.67 2.10
N ASP A 35 -2.71 -10.95 2.25
CA ASP A 35 -1.56 -11.38 3.07
C ASP A 35 -0.27 -11.47 2.23
N ASP A 36 0.00 -10.41 1.44
CA ASP A 36 1.24 -10.28 0.66
C ASP A 36 2.01 -9.03 1.09
N PRO A 37 3.00 -9.18 1.98
CA PRO A 37 3.82 -8.07 2.45
C PRO A 37 4.58 -7.30 1.38
N CYS A 38 4.91 -7.93 0.25
CA CYS A 38 5.60 -7.27 -0.85
C CYS A 38 4.67 -6.36 -1.63
N PHE A 39 3.45 -6.81 -1.89
CA PHE A 39 2.40 -5.97 -2.46
C PHE A 39 2.08 -4.78 -1.55
N LEU A 40 1.89 -5.03 -0.25
CA LEU A 40 1.63 -3.97 0.74
C LEU A 40 2.74 -2.92 0.77
N MET A 41 3.99 -3.35 0.68
CA MET A 41 5.14 -2.45 0.61
C MET A 41 5.14 -1.61 -0.67
N LEU A 42 4.92 -2.25 -1.83
CA LEU A 42 4.93 -1.55 -3.13
C LEU A 42 3.82 -0.51 -3.22
N ALA A 43 2.58 -0.91 -2.88
CA ALA A 43 1.42 -0.01 -2.95
C ALA A 43 1.52 1.20 -2.01
N THR A 44 2.28 1.10 -0.91
CA THR A 44 2.43 2.18 0.08
C THR A 44 3.67 3.02 -0.13
N GLN A 45 4.81 2.42 -0.51
CA GLN A 45 6.06 3.13 -0.77
C GLN A 45 6.05 3.94 -2.07
N CYS A 46 5.27 3.51 -3.07
CA CYS A 46 5.12 4.29 -4.30
C CYS A 46 4.38 5.61 -4.08
N LEU A 47 3.65 5.79 -2.98
CA LEU A 47 2.91 7.02 -2.73
C LEU A 47 3.68 7.89 -1.74
N GLU A 48 4.21 9.02 -2.21
CA GLU A 48 5.06 9.91 -1.39
C GLU A 48 4.24 10.68 -0.35
N THR A 49 3.02 11.09 -0.71
CA THR A 49 2.19 11.99 0.09
C THR A 49 0.95 11.31 0.67
N ASP A 50 0.45 11.87 1.77
CA ASP A 50 -0.82 11.43 2.37
C ASP A 50 -2.02 11.64 1.44
N GLU A 51 -1.98 12.66 0.57
CA GLU A 51 -3.04 12.93 -0.40
C GLU A 51 -3.13 11.81 -1.44
N GLN A 52 -1.99 11.38 -1.98
CA GLN A 52 -1.90 10.24 -2.89
C GLN A 52 -2.40 8.93 -2.21
N ARG A 53 -1.99 8.70 -0.96
CA ARG A 53 -2.46 7.54 -0.16
C ARG A 53 -3.97 7.57 0.06
N GLN A 54 -4.55 8.73 0.38
CA GLN A 54 -6.01 8.88 0.51
C GLN A 54 -6.74 8.64 -0.81
N LYS A 55 -6.15 9.06 -1.92
CA LYS A 55 -6.73 8.90 -3.24
C LYS A 55 -6.82 7.42 -3.63
N LEU A 56 -5.72 6.68 -3.49
CA LEU A 56 -5.71 5.24 -3.73
C LEU A 56 -6.72 4.52 -2.83
N LEU A 57 -6.72 4.85 -1.53
CA LEU A 57 -7.67 4.29 -0.58
C LEU A 57 -9.13 4.54 -0.99
N GLY A 58 -9.44 5.77 -1.43
CA GLY A 58 -10.77 6.13 -1.90
C GLY A 58 -11.22 5.34 -3.13
N ILE A 59 -10.31 5.05 -4.07
CA ILE A 59 -10.61 4.23 -5.25
C ILE A 59 -10.87 2.79 -4.83
N ILE A 60 -10.01 2.21 -3.98
CA ILE A 60 -10.15 0.83 -3.49
C ILE A 60 -11.49 0.66 -2.75
N GLU A 61 -11.81 1.57 -1.83
CA GLU A 61 -13.06 1.53 -1.05
C GLU A 61 -14.30 1.73 -1.95
N LYS A 62 -14.24 2.66 -2.93
CA LYS A 62 -15.38 2.98 -3.82
C LYS A 62 -15.67 1.88 -4.84
N GLU A 63 -14.64 1.28 -5.41
CA GLU A 63 -14.76 0.28 -6.46
C GLU A 63 -14.76 -1.15 -5.92
N ASN A 64 -14.54 -1.32 -4.61
CA ASN A 64 -14.31 -2.62 -3.98
C ASN A 64 -13.22 -3.42 -4.73
N LEU A 65 -12.13 -2.73 -5.07
CA LEU A 65 -11.08 -3.25 -5.93
C LEU A 65 -10.26 -4.31 -5.18
N THR A 66 -10.24 -5.54 -5.71
CA THR A 66 -9.54 -6.68 -5.11
C THR A 66 -8.37 -7.21 -5.95
N ASP A 67 -8.14 -6.62 -7.12
CA ASP A 67 -7.10 -6.99 -8.07
C ASP A 67 -5.79 -6.25 -7.74
N THR A 68 -4.76 -6.99 -7.35
CA THR A 68 -3.46 -6.45 -6.92
C THR A 68 -2.70 -5.77 -8.04
N ASP A 69 -2.82 -6.25 -9.28
CA ASP A 69 -2.11 -5.66 -10.42
C ASP A 69 -2.72 -4.29 -10.72
N LYS A 70 -4.05 -4.20 -10.74
CA LYS A 70 -4.75 -2.92 -10.92
C LYS A 70 -4.46 -1.91 -9.82
N ILE A 71 -4.36 -2.36 -8.57
CA ILE A 71 -4.03 -1.46 -7.45
C ILE A 71 -2.61 -0.93 -7.58
N THR A 72 -1.68 -1.76 -8.06
CA THR A 72 -0.29 -1.36 -8.31
C THR A 72 -0.21 -0.35 -9.46
N GLU A 73 -0.91 -0.63 -10.56
CA GLU A 73 -1.02 0.30 -11.71
C GLU A 73 -1.61 1.65 -11.27
N LEU A 74 -2.70 1.64 -10.51
CA LEU A 74 -3.31 2.85 -9.96
C LEU A 74 -2.38 3.62 -9.02
N ALA A 75 -1.57 2.91 -8.21
CA ALA A 75 -0.60 3.56 -7.33
C ALA A 75 0.47 4.30 -8.15
N TRP A 76 0.93 3.74 -9.26
CA TRP A 76 1.86 4.39 -10.18
C TRP A 76 1.21 5.58 -10.90
N ASP A 77 -0.01 5.41 -11.42
CA ASP A 77 -0.72 6.50 -12.08
C ASP A 77 -0.96 7.71 -11.16
N ILE A 78 -1.18 7.47 -9.87
CA ILE A 78 -1.33 8.52 -8.84
C ILE A 78 0.01 9.19 -8.51
N GLU A 79 1.10 8.43 -8.47
CA GLU A 79 2.43 8.98 -8.22
C GLU A 79 2.90 9.86 -9.39
N ASP A 80 2.77 9.36 -10.61
CA ASP A 80 3.08 10.09 -11.85
C ASP A 80 2.13 11.28 -12.10
N GLY A 81 1.01 11.36 -11.37
CA GLY A 81 0.04 12.46 -11.46
C GLY A 81 -0.90 12.37 -12.67
N TYR A 82 -1.07 11.18 -13.26
CA TYR A 82 -2.04 10.93 -14.34
C TYR A 82 -3.49 10.93 -13.84
N ILE A 83 -3.70 10.61 -12.57
CA ILE A 83 -5.02 10.54 -11.93
C ILE A 83 -5.09 11.54 -10.81
#